data_AF-A0A937IMV4-F1
#
_entry.id   AF-A0A937IMV4-F1
#
_cell.length_a   1.000
_cell.length_b   1.000
_cell.length_c   1.000
_cell.angle_alpha   90.00
_cell.angle_beta   90.00
_cell.angle_gamma   90.00
#
_symmetry.space_group_name_H-M   'P 1'
#
loop_
_entity.id
_entity.type
_entity.pdbx_description
1 polymer ?
#
loop_
_entity_poly.entity_id
_entity_poly.type
_entity_poly.pdbx_seq_one_letter_code
_entity_poly.pdbx_strand_id
1 'polypeptide(L)'
;MGRWSLCHGDGYINTFIIYGLITNPETVIKRLETDLSKQTECLTSNLAIVNFNTSGFRLNNPGWADLKNAGPINIDSTSTMFEIVREKIKSKISPFSKNTNSFIRDYLDYIEVQVTKINISKPQNELFDQYDWIFSAWLPLTHTHILIDELNDKKPMEFAEFDLCYWTGQKILCINLGSSSSIIQSKQRKIDYLKKSNPLVEIITIPKNIILKKEKKFPSEFFDTDFKEFWNGLKIPLGPNQPPVLSQYFSDQSIK
;
A
#
# COMPACT_ATOMS: atom_id res chain seq x y z
N MET A 1 -19.39 -16.05 12.43
CA MET A 1 -18.11 -15.43 12.03
C MET A 1 -18.32 -14.85 10.65
N GLY A 2 -18.38 -13.52 10.54
CA GLY A 2 -18.69 -12.83 9.28
C GLY A 2 -17.61 -13.10 8.24
N ARG A 3 -18.01 -13.53 7.05
CA ARG A 3 -17.11 -13.80 5.93
C ARG A 3 -16.55 -12.47 5.42
N TRP A 4 -15.25 -12.45 5.19
CA TRP A 4 -14.49 -11.31 4.71
C TRP A 4 -14.69 -11.22 3.19
N SER A 5 -15.70 -10.48 2.76
CA SER A 5 -16.00 -10.20 1.35
C SER A 5 -16.04 -8.69 1.12
N LEU A 6 -15.77 -8.22 -0.10
CA LEU A 6 -16.09 -6.84 -0.47
C LEU A 6 -17.59 -6.68 -0.31
N CYS A 7 -17.99 -5.92 0.71
CA CYS A 7 -19.39 -5.61 0.92
C CYS A 7 -19.87 -4.69 -0.22
N HIS A 8 -20.81 -5.17 -1.01
CA HIS A 8 -21.39 -4.44 -2.13
C HIS A 8 -22.20 -3.24 -1.65
N GLY A 9 -21.99 -2.06 -2.26
CA GLY A 9 -22.98 -0.98 -2.25
C GLY A 9 -23.16 -0.15 -0.97
N ASP A 10 -22.64 -0.58 0.18
CA ASP A 10 -22.96 0.05 1.48
C ASP A 10 -21.98 1.17 1.89
N GLY A 11 -21.00 1.49 1.06
CA GLY A 11 -19.97 2.49 1.37
C GLY A 11 -18.87 2.00 2.32
N TYR A 12 -18.81 0.70 2.59
CA TYR A 12 -17.74 0.06 3.36
C TYR A 12 -16.94 -0.88 2.46
N ILE A 13 -15.64 -1.01 2.74
CA ILE A 13 -14.76 -1.93 2.02
C ILE A 13 -14.21 -2.96 2.99
N ASN A 14 -14.37 -4.24 2.66
CA ASN A 14 -13.79 -5.35 3.39
C ASN A 14 -13.15 -6.32 2.40
N THR A 15 -11.84 -6.44 2.32
CA THR A 15 -11.20 -7.28 1.30
C THR A 15 -9.82 -7.75 1.71
N PHE A 16 -9.40 -8.82 1.04
CA PHE A 16 -8.02 -9.20 0.95
C PHE A 16 -7.36 -8.57 -0.27
N ILE A 17 -6.16 -8.05 -0.05
CA ILE A 17 -5.23 -7.61 -1.09
C ILE A 17 -4.00 -8.51 -1.00
N ILE A 18 -3.81 -9.36 -2.00
CA ILE A 18 -2.58 -10.15 -2.13
C ILE A 18 -1.60 -9.35 -2.96
N TYR A 19 -0.34 -9.30 -2.55
CA TYR A 19 0.66 -8.47 -3.22
C TYR A 19 2.07 -9.10 -3.18
N GLY A 20 2.93 -8.59 -4.05
CA GLY A 20 4.26 -9.12 -4.33
C GLY A 20 4.27 -10.23 -5.38
N LEU A 21 5.39 -10.93 -5.50
CA LEU A 21 5.58 -12.02 -6.46
C LEU A 21 4.85 -13.29 -6.01
N ILE A 22 3.56 -13.37 -6.31
CA ILE A 22 2.70 -14.51 -5.98
C ILE A 22 2.25 -15.22 -7.26
N THR A 23 2.43 -16.54 -7.29
CA THR A 23 1.98 -17.39 -8.40
C THR A 23 0.56 -17.89 -8.23
N ASN A 24 0.10 -18.07 -6.99
CA ASN A 24 -1.25 -18.50 -6.67
C ASN A 24 -1.81 -17.72 -5.45
N PRO A 25 -2.65 -16.69 -5.68
CA PRO A 25 -3.20 -15.86 -4.61
C PRO A 25 -4.15 -16.64 -3.68
N GLU A 26 -4.84 -17.67 -4.15
CA GLU A 26 -5.71 -18.49 -3.29
C GLU A 26 -4.95 -19.20 -2.18
N THR A 27 -3.76 -19.72 -2.50
CA THR A 27 -2.93 -20.43 -1.53
C THR A 27 -2.49 -19.51 -0.40
N VAL A 28 -2.30 -18.21 -0.68
CA VAL A 28 -1.97 -17.21 0.34
C VAL A 28 -3.14 -17.05 1.30
N ILE A 29 -4.36 -16.85 0.80
CA ILE A 29 -5.56 -16.75 1.63
C ILE A 29 -5.78 -18.03 2.43
N LYS A 30 -5.77 -19.20 1.80
CA LYS A 30 -6.06 -20.49 2.47
C LYS A 30 -5.09 -20.81 3.61
N ARG A 31 -3.79 -20.48 3.44
CA ARG A 31 -2.80 -20.62 4.54
C ARG A 31 -3.18 -19.76 5.74
N LEU A 32 -3.66 -18.55 5.47
CA LEU A 32 -3.98 -17.55 6.47
C LEU A 32 -5.35 -17.79 7.11
N GLU A 33 -6.31 -18.42 6.43
CA GLU A 33 -7.59 -18.85 7.02
C GLU A 33 -7.41 -19.83 8.17
N THR A 34 -6.42 -20.72 8.09
CA THR A 34 -6.02 -21.60 9.21
C THR A 34 -5.50 -20.83 10.44
N ASP A 35 -4.95 -19.64 10.23
CA ASP A 35 -4.29 -18.82 11.26
C ASP A 35 -5.05 -17.52 11.61
N LEU A 36 -6.14 -17.20 10.92
CA LEU A 36 -6.90 -15.94 11.02
C LEU A 36 -7.52 -15.73 12.40
N SER A 37 -7.79 -16.82 13.14
CA SER A 37 -8.21 -16.76 14.55
C SER A 37 -7.11 -16.25 15.50
N LYS A 38 -5.85 -16.20 15.04
CA LYS A 38 -4.67 -15.78 15.81
C LYS A 38 -4.00 -14.52 15.27
N GLN A 39 -4.45 -14.00 14.12
CA GLN A 39 -3.83 -12.82 13.50
C GLN A 39 -4.42 -11.52 14.04
N THR A 40 -3.57 -10.74 14.71
CA THR A 40 -3.88 -9.39 15.18
C THR A 40 -3.49 -8.31 14.18
N GLU A 41 -2.64 -8.62 13.19
CA GLU A 41 -2.10 -7.65 12.24
C GLU A 41 -2.86 -7.67 10.91
N CYS A 42 -3.19 -6.48 10.39
CA CYS A 42 -3.86 -6.30 9.09
C CYS A 42 -2.90 -6.41 7.89
N LEU A 43 -1.60 -6.55 8.12
CA LEU A 43 -0.56 -6.66 7.09
C LEU A 43 0.35 -7.83 7.40
N THR A 44 0.69 -8.59 6.36
CA THR A 44 1.75 -9.60 6.36
C THR A 44 2.66 -9.34 5.16
N SER A 45 3.68 -10.17 4.92
CA SER A 45 4.59 -10.00 3.78
C SER A 45 3.92 -10.01 2.41
N ASN A 46 2.75 -10.65 2.26
CA ASN A 46 2.09 -10.85 0.97
C ASN A 46 0.55 -10.71 1.01
N LEU A 47 -0.02 -10.42 2.17
CA LEU A 47 -1.46 -10.19 2.35
C LEU A 47 -1.68 -8.87 3.10
N ALA A 48 -2.65 -8.10 2.66
CA ALA A 48 -3.24 -7.01 3.40
C ALA A 48 -4.74 -7.25 3.60
N ILE A 49 -5.22 -7.03 4.83
CA ILE A 49 -6.61 -7.17 5.23
C ILE A 49 -7.17 -5.75 5.40
N VAL A 50 -8.04 -5.36 4.48
CA VAL A 50 -8.71 -4.05 4.51
C VAL A 50 -10.11 -4.25 5.05
N ASN A 51 -10.49 -3.51 6.07
CA ASN A 51 -11.85 -3.40 6.58
C ASN A 51 -12.14 -1.95 7.00
N PHE A 52 -13.37 -1.66 7.44
CA PHE A 52 -13.78 -0.30 7.85
C PHE A 52 -12.99 0.29 9.03
N ASN A 53 -12.33 -0.53 9.84
CA ASN A 53 -11.47 -0.10 10.95
C ASN A 53 -9.98 -0.11 10.58
N THR A 54 -9.61 -0.58 9.39
CA THR A 54 -8.20 -0.66 8.99
C THR A 54 -7.70 0.73 8.59
N SER A 55 -6.79 1.30 9.37
CA SER A 55 -6.08 2.53 8.98
C SER A 55 -5.32 2.34 7.66
N GLY A 56 -5.10 3.42 6.92
CA GLY A 56 -4.34 3.35 5.68
C GLY A 56 -2.93 2.82 5.87
N PHE A 57 -2.43 2.09 4.87
CA PHE A 57 -1.14 1.41 4.96
C PHE A 57 0.00 2.37 4.59
N ARG A 58 0.95 2.49 5.49
CA ARG A 58 2.12 3.36 5.47
C ARG A 58 3.39 2.52 5.54
N LEU A 59 4.52 3.12 5.17
CA LEU A 59 5.82 2.44 5.20
C LEU A 59 6.20 1.96 6.62
N ASN A 60 5.74 2.65 7.66
CA ASN A 60 6.00 2.27 9.04
C ASN A 60 5.15 1.09 9.56
N ASN A 61 4.10 0.67 8.85
CA ASN A 61 3.21 -0.35 9.39
C ASN A 61 3.95 -1.68 9.59
N PRO A 62 3.67 -2.42 10.68
CA PRO A 62 4.27 -3.71 10.92
C PRO A 62 3.77 -4.78 9.93
N GLY A 63 4.47 -5.92 9.92
CA GLY A 63 4.04 -7.13 9.21
C GLY A 63 4.47 -7.23 7.74
N TRP A 64 4.51 -6.11 6.99
CA TRP A 64 4.83 -6.17 5.55
C TRP A 64 6.33 -6.34 5.24
N ALA A 65 7.19 -5.73 6.06
CA ALA A 65 8.64 -5.70 5.85
C ALA A 65 9.36 -6.92 6.47
N ASP A 66 8.73 -7.60 7.44
CA ASP A 66 9.30 -8.68 8.26
C ASP A 66 10.79 -8.48 8.58
N LEU A 67 11.09 -7.35 9.25
CA LEU A 67 12.45 -6.98 9.62
C LEU A 67 13.00 -7.82 10.79
N LYS A 68 12.20 -8.72 11.37
CA LYS A 68 12.60 -9.61 12.47
C LYS A 68 13.72 -10.57 12.08
N ASN A 69 13.83 -10.88 10.77
CA ASN A 69 14.85 -11.77 10.20
C ASN A 69 15.97 -11.03 9.46
N ALA A 70 15.87 -9.69 9.37
CA ALA A 70 17.02 -8.90 9.01
C ALA A 70 17.97 -9.04 10.20
N GLY A 71 19.22 -9.51 10.00
CA GLY A 71 20.15 -9.80 11.10
C GLY A 71 20.47 -8.59 11.98
N PRO A 72 21.59 -8.55 12.71
CA PRO A 72 22.02 -7.33 13.39
C PRO A 72 22.38 -6.27 12.34
N ILE A 73 21.37 -5.59 11.80
CA ILE A 73 21.55 -4.40 10.99
C ILE A 73 21.82 -3.30 12.01
N ASN A 74 23.04 -2.76 11.97
CA ASN A 74 23.35 -1.49 12.60
C ASN A 74 22.57 -0.41 11.84
N ILE A 75 21.30 -0.22 12.22
CA ILE A 75 20.46 0.85 11.69
C ILE A 75 20.88 2.12 12.42
N ASP A 76 21.98 2.70 11.94
CA ASP A 76 22.59 3.87 12.58
C ASP A 76 21.87 5.17 12.18
N SER A 77 20.92 5.13 11.24
CA SER A 77 20.14 6.30 10.82
C SER A 77 18.78 5.96 10.14
N THR A 78 17.85 6.92 10.18
CA THR A 78 16.57 6.91 9.45
C THR A 78 16.76 6.76 7.93
N SER A 79 17.84 7.32 7.37
CA SER A 79 18.20 7.19 5.96
C SER A 79 18.56 5.75 5.59
N THR A 80 19.41 5.09 6.40
CA THR A 80 19.77 3.68 6.20
C THR A 80 18.53 2.78 6.25
N MET A 81 17.63 3.04 7.20
CA MET A 81 16.36 2.30 7.31
C MET A 81 15.48 2.49 6.06
N PHE A 82 15.43 3.70 5.52
CA PHE A 82 14.65 3.94 4.32
C PHE A 82 15.23 3.24 3.09
N GLU A 83 16.56 3.19 2.92
CA GLU A 83 17.18 2.41 1.85
C GLU A 83 16.84 0.91 1.97
N ILE A 84 16.82 0.35 3.18
CA ILE A 84 16.37 -1.03 3.41
C ILE A 84 14.91 -1.20 2.98
N VAL A 85 14.04 -0.24 3.31
CA VAL A 85 12.65 -0.23 2.87
C VAL A 85 12.54 -0.17 1.35
N ARG A 86 13.33 0.70 0.67
CA ARG A 86 13.37 0.79 -0.80
C ARG A 86 13.72 -0.56 -1.41
N GLU A 87 14.78 -1.20 -0.92
CA GLU A 87 15.21 -2.50 -1.44
C GLU A 87 14.20 -3.62 -1.16
N LYS A 88 13.55 -3.60 0.01
CA LYS A 88 12.49 -4.56 0.34
C LYS A 88 11.25 -4.42 -0.55
N ILE A 89 10.87 -3.20 -0.91
CA ILE A 89 9.77 -2.97 -1.87
C ILE A 89 10.21 -3.47 -3.25
N LYS A 90 11.41 -3.10 -3.70
CA LYS A 90 11.94 -3.53 -5.01
C LYS A 90 12.05 -5.06 -5.13
N SER A 91 12.42 -5.77 -4.05
CA SER A 91 12.51 -7.23 -4.05
C SER A 91 11.16 -7.92 -4.26
N LYS A 92 10.04 -7.21 -4.04
CA LYS A 92 8.67 -7.69 -4.33
C LYS A 92 8.22 -7.38 -5.76
N ILE A 93 9.05 -6.75 -6.57
CA ILE A 93 8.75 -6.43 -7.97
C ILE A 93 9.42 -7.46 -8.89
N SER A 94 8.78 -7.76 -10.02
CA SER A 94 9.31 -8.71 -10.99
C SER A 94 10.42 -8.01 -11.76
N PRO A 95 11.57 -8.68 -12.03
CA PRO A 95 12.61 -8.13 -12.89
C PRO A 95 12.10 -7.73 -14.29
N PHE A 96 11.02 -8.36 -14.75
CA PHE A 96 10.42 -8.09 -16.06
C PHE A 96 9.45 -6.90 -16.05
N SER A 97 8.98 -6.46 -14.88
CA SER A 97 8.04 -5.35 -14.72
C SER A 97 8.74 -4.00 -14.68
N LYS A 98 9.34 -3.60 -15.81
CA LYS A 98 10.12 -2.36 -15.94
C LYS A 98 9.30 -1.10 -15.58
N ASN A 99 8.02 -1.08 -15.96
CA ASN A 99 7.13 0.05 -15.66
C ASN A 99 6.89 0.17 -14.15
N THR A 100 6.53 -0.93 -13.47
CA THR A 100 6.34 -0.96 -12.02
C THR A 100 7.61 -0.56 -11.28
N ASN A 101 8.77 -1.09 -11.68
CA ASN A 101 10.07 -0.70 -11.09
C ASN A 101 10.34 0.80 -11.24
N SER A 102 10.11 1.37 -12.44
CA SER A 102 10.34 2.79 -12.69
C SER A 102 9.37 3.65 -11.88
N PHE A 103 8.09 3.28 -11.87
CA PHE A 103 7.06 3.98 -11.11
C PHE A 103 7.35 3.99 -9.61
N ILE A 104 7.73 2.85 -9.03
CA ILE A 104 8.05 2.74 -7.60
C ILE A 104 9.30 3.53 -7.24
N ARG A 105 10.35 3.49 -8.06
CA ARG A 105 11.53 4.33 -7.87
C ARG A 105 11.12 5.81 -7.85
N ASP A 106 10.41 6.25 -8.89
CA ASP A 106 10.03 7.65 -9.03
C ASP A 106 9.08 8.09 -7.89
N TYR A 107 8.21 7.20 -7.39
CA TYR A 107 7.39 7.43 -6.20
C TYR A 107 8.25 7.65 -4.94
N LEU A 108 9.20 6.76 -4.67
CA LEU A 108 10.04 6.86 -3.47
C LEU A 108 10.95 8.10 -3.52
N ASP A 109 11.47 8.45 -4.70
CA ASP A 109 12.22 9.70 -4.93
C ASP A 109 11.31 10.92 -4.75
N TYR A 110 10.05 10.86 -5.22
CA TYR A 110 9.07 11.92 -5.00
C TYR A 110 8.78 12.13 -3.52
N ILE A 111 8.58 11.08 -2.74
CA ILE A 111 8.33 11.17 -1.30
C ILE A 111 9.52 11.85 -0.60
N GLU A 112 10.75 11.44 -0.91
CA GLU A 112 11.96 12.04 -0.34
C GLU A 112 12.03 13.55 -0.64
N VAL A 113 11.73 13.96 -1.87
CA VAL A 113 11.65 15.38 -2.23
C VAL A 113 10.53 16.10 -1.47
N GLN A 114 9.36 15.48 -1.29
CA GLN A 114 8.26 16.10 -0.54
C GLN A 114 8.61 16.30 0.93
N VAL A 115 9.29 15.35 1.56
CA VAL A 115 9.73 15.47 2.96
C VAL A 115 10.57 16.73 3.19
N THR A 116 11.45 17.10 2.24
CA THR A 116 12.24 18.33 2.33
C THR A 116 11.41 19.62 2.30
N LYS A 117 10.19 19.56 1.75
CA LYS A 117 9.28 20.69 1.58
C LYS A 117 8.26 20.83 2.70
N ILE A 118 8.12 19.82 3.56
CA ILE A 118 7.23 19.88 4.72
C ILE A 118 7.73 21.03 5.60
N ASN A 119 6.98 22.13 5.60
CA ASN A 119 7.35 23.33 6.31
C ASN A 119 7.04 23.12 7.79
N ILE A 120 8.06 22.74 8.57
CA ILE A 120 7.95 22.55 10.02
C ILE A 120 7.91 23.93 10.68
N SER A 121 6.83 24.68 10.48
CA SER A 121 6.58 25.93 11.19
C SER A 121 6.16 25.66 12.64
N LYS A 122 7.12 25.14 13.44
CA LYS A 122 7.31 25.14 14.92
C LYS A 122 6.18 24.67 15.88
N PRO A 123 6.50 24.17 17.11
CA PRO A 123 7.82 24.01 17.75
C PRO A 123 8.13 22.58 18.28
N GLN A 124 9.41 22.36 18.67
CA GLN A 124 9.82 21.55 19.85
C GLN A 124 9.45 20.05 19.90
N ASN A 125 9.93 19.23 18.97
CA ASN A 125 10.26 17.86 19.35
C ASN A 125 11.67 17.55 18.86
N GLU A 126 12.67 17.73 19.73
CA GLU A 126 14.04 17.23 19.55
C GLU A 126 14.09 15.70 19.32
N LEU A 127 12.95 15.03 19.47
CA LEU A 127 12.78 13.59 19.33
C LEU A 127 12.59 13.10 17.89
N PHE A 128 12.27 13.99 16.94
CA PHE A 128 11.98 13.59 15.56
C PHE A 128 12.73 14.45 14.54
N ASP A 129 13.37 13.77 13.59
CA ASP A 129 14.03 14.40 12.47
C ASP A 129 13.03 14.65 11.33
N GLN A 130 13.31 15.66 10.50
CA GLN A 130 12.51 15.92 9.31
C GLN A 130 12.39 14.68 8.42
N TYR A 131 13.44 13.86 8.34
CA TYR A 131 13.45 12.66 7.51
C TYR A 131 12.52 11.55 8.04
N ASP A 132 12.10 11.57 9.32
CA ASP A 132 11.18 10.58 9.89
C ASP A 132 9.79 10.63 9.24
N TRP A 133 9.43 11.76 8.64
CA TRP A 133 8.19 11.90 7.87
C TRP A 133 8.10 10.91 6.71
N ILE A 134 9.24 10.43 6.19
CA ILE A 134 9.28 9.49 5.07
C ILE A 134 8.49 8.22 5.35
N PHE A 135 8.50 7.75 6.60
CA PHE A 135 7.78 6.54 7.02
C PHE A 135 6.27 6.73 7.11
N SER A 136 5.81 7.98 7.03
CA SER A 136 4.40 8.33 6.93
C SER A 136 3.87 8.20 5.50
N ALA A 137 4.72 7.95 4.49
CA ALA A 137 4.27 7.77 3.12
C ALA A 137 3.44 6.49 2.96
N TRP A 138 2.54 6.50 1.97
CA TRP A 138 1.70 5.33 1.65
C TRP A 138 2.55 4.14 1.21
N LEU A 139 2.20 2.94 1.68
CA LEU A 139 2.87 1.70 1.32
C LEU A 139 2.40 1.20 -0.06
N PRO A 140 3.29 1.12 -1.07
CA PRO A 140 2.92 0.52 -2.35
C PRO A 140 2.79 -1.01 -2.23
N LEU A 141 1.63 -1.54 -2.58
CA LEU A 141 1.38 -2.97 -2.68
C LEU A 141 1.55 -3.40 -4.15
N THR A 142 2.72 -3.93 -4.51
CA THR A 142 3.08 -4.26 -5.91
C THR A 142 2.43 -5.55 -6.38
N HIS A 143 2.18 -5.72 -7.69
CA HIS A 143 1.53 -6.91 -8.29
C HIS A 143 0.27 -7.34 -7.54
N THR A 144 -0.63 -6.38 -7.39
CA THR A 144 -1.80 -6.52 -6.53
C THR A 144 -2.84 -7.45 -7.16
N HIS A 145 -3.40 -8.32 -6.33
CA HIS A 145 -4.59 -9.12 -6.59
C HIS A 145 -5.62 -8.79 -5.51
N ILE A 146 -6.71 -8.15 -5.90
CA ILE A 146 -7.83 -7.82 -5.00
C ILE A 146 -8.87 -8.91 -5.14
N LEU A 147 -9.22 -9.56 -4.03
CA LEU A 147 -10.30 -10.54 -4.02
C LEU A 147 -11.61 -9.86 -4.43
N ILE A 148 -12.36 -10.42 -5.37
CA ILE A 148 -13.61 -9.83 -5.88
C ILE A 148 -14.84 -10.48 -5.26
N ASP A 149 -14.76 -11.78 -5.01
CA ASP A 149 -15.88 -12.60 -4.58
C ASP A 149 -15.86 -12.88 -3.08
N GLU A 150 -17.02 -13.26 -2.54
CA GLU A 150 -17.06 -13.80 -1.19
C GLU A 150 -16.32 -15.14 -1.11
N LEU A 151 -15.56 -15.33 -0.03
CA LEU A 151 -14.94 -16.61 0.29
C LEU A 151 -15.99 -17.72 0.35
N ASN A 152 -15.92 -18.66 -0.60
CA ASN A 152 -16.85 -19.77 -0.71
C ASN A 152 -16.13 -21.04 -1.16
N ASP A 153 -16.15 -22.09 -0.31
CA ASP A 153 -15.50 -23.38 -0.58
C ASP A 153 -15.96 -24.08 -1.86
N LYS A 154 -17.11 -23.66 -2.42
CA LYS A 154 -17.72 -24.28 -3.60
C LYS A 154 -17.32 -23.63 -4.93
N LYS A 155 -16.67 -22.45 -4.92
CA LYS A 155 -16.27 -21.74 -6.13
C LYS A 155 -14.82 -21.29 -6.05
N PRO A 156 -14.06 -21.30 -7.17
CA PRO A 156 -12.73 -20.72 -7.19
C PRO A 156 -12.81 -19.23 -6.85
N MET A 157 -11.79 -18.70 -6.17
CA MET A 157 -11.75 -17.29 -5.82
C MET A 157 -11.36 -16.46 -7.03
N GLU A 158 -12.07 -15.37 -7.29
CA GLU A 158 -11.72 -14.46 -8.35
C GLU A 158 -10.97 -13.22 -7.84
N PHE A 159 -9.94 -12.82 -8.59
CA PHE A 159 -9.10 -11.67 -8.27
C PHE A 159 -9.05 -10.66 -9.42
N ALA A 160 -9.12 -9.39 -9.08
CA ALA A 160 -8.81 -8.27 -9.97
C ALA A 160 -7.33 -7.93 -9.82
N GLU A 161 -6.62 -7.91 -10.94
CA GLU A 161 -5.18 -7.73 -10.97
C GLU A 161 -4.79 -6.31 -11.39
N PHE A 162 -3.85 -5.72 -10.65
CA PHE A 162 -3.30 -4.39 -10.90
C PHE A 162 -1.77 -4.39 -10.75
N ASP A 163 -1.08 -3.46 -11.40
CA ASP A 163 0.37 -3.37 -11.29
C ASP A 163 0.81 -3.00 -9.87
N LEU A 164 0.01 -2.17 -9.19
CA LEU A 164 0.13 -1.90 -7.76
C LEU A 164 -1.17 -1.32 -7.20
N CYS A 165 -1.30 -1.28 -5.88
CA CYS A 165 -2.32 -0.48 -5.23
C CYS A 165 -1.82 0.19 -3.95
N TYR A 166 -2.63 1.12 -3.44
CA TYR A 166 -2.48 1.73 -2.12
C TYR A 166 -3.80 1.63 -1.34
N TRP A 167 -3.72 1.38 -0.04
CA TRP A 167 -4.85 1.57 0.87
C TRP A 167 -4.64 2.86 1.66
N THR A 168 -5.52 3.84 1.46
CA THR A 168 -5.40 5.17 2.08
C THR A 168 -6.12 5.27 3.43
N GLY A 169 -6.82 4.22 3.86
CA GLY A 169 -7.73 4.27 5.02
C GLY A 169 -9.14 4.69 4.64
N GLN A 170 -9.33 5.31 3.47
CA GLN A 170 -10.63 5.71 2.94
C GLN A 170 -10.96 4.98 1.65
N LYS A 171 -9.97 4.84 0.76
CA LYS A 171 -10.12 4.22 -0.55
C LYS A 171 -8.91 3.37 -0.94
N ILE A 172 -9.17 2.37 -1.79
CA ILE A 172 -8.12 1.63 -2.49
C ILE A 172 -7.85 2.33 -3.81
N LEU A 173 -6.59 2.74 -4.01
CA LEU A 173 -6.10 3.29 -5.26
C LEU A 173 -5.42 2.18 -6.06
N CYS A 174 -6.06 1.69 -7.11
CA CYS A 174 -5.55 0.64 -7.99
C CYS A 174 -4.89 1.26 -9.22
N ILE A 175 -3.65 0.89 -9.51
CA ILE A 175 -2.88 1.52 -10.59
C ILE A 175 -2.57 0.50 -11.69
N ASN A 176 -2.87 0.89 -12.93
CA ASN A 176 -2.47 0.18 -14.15
C ASN A 176 -1.44 1.02 -14.92
N LEU A 177 -0.27 0.42 -15.18
CA LEU A 177 0.90 1.05 -15.75
C LEU A 177 1.13 0.58 -17.19
N GLY A 178 0.80 1.45 -18.14
CA GLY A 178 1.17 1.25 -19.54
C GLY A 178 0.20 0.40 -20.35
N SER A 179 -1.10 0.47 -20.08
CA SER A 179 -2.15 -0.13 -20.92
C SER A 179 -2.28 0.62 -22.26
N SER A 180 -1.39 0.33 -23.21
CA SER A 180 -1.51 0.77 -24.61
C SER A 180 -2.04 -0.33 -25.54
N SER A 181 -2.32 -1.52 -25.01
CA SER A 181 -2.87 -2.67 -25.75
C SER A 181 -4.14 -3.17 -25.05
N SER A 182 -5.05 -3.76 -25.83
CA SER A 182 -6.30 -4.37 -25.37
C SER A 182 -6.06 -5.25 -24.14
N ILE A 183 -6.56 -4.80 -22.99
CA ILE A 183 -6.64 -5.65 -21.80
C ILE A 183 -7.48 -6.87 -22.18
N ILE A 184 -7.02 -8.07 -21.82
CA ILE A 184 -7.75 -9.31 -22.07
C ILE A 184 -9.16 -9.15 -21.50
N GLN A 185 -10.18 -9.46 -22.28
CA GLN A 185 -11.58 -9.18 -21.92
C GLN A 185 -11.97 -9.74 -20.55
N SER A 186 -11.43 -10.90 -20.16
CA SER A 186 -11.65 -11.49 -18.82
C SER A 186 -11.10 -10.60 -17.69
N LYS A 187 -9.89 -10.05 -17.84
CA LYS A 187 -9.28 -9.12 -16.88
C LYS A 187 -10.06 -7.81 -16.82
N GLN A 188 -10.48 -7.29 -17.96
CA GLN A 188 -11.30 -6.06 -18.00
C GLN A 188 -12.64 -6.26 -17.29
N ARG A 189 -13.34 -7.39 -17.50
CA ARG A 189 -14.61 -7.69 -16.81
C ARG A 189 -14.47 -7.67 -15.29
N LYS A 190 -13.38 -8.23 -14.76
CA LYS A 190 -13.08 -8.25 -13.33
C LYS A 190 -12.82 -6.85 -12.76
N ILE A 191 -12.06 -6.04 -13.49
CA ILE A 191 -11.81 -4.64 -13.13
C ILE A 191 -13.12 -3.82 -13.18
N ASP A 192 -13.93 -3.98 -14.22
CA ASP A 192 -15.22 -3.31 -14.37
C ASP A 192 -16.19 -3.69 -13.26
N TYR A 193 -16.21 -4.99 -12.89
CA TYR A 193 -16.99 -5.46 -11.77
C TYR A 193 -16.55 -4.81 -10.46
N LEU A 194 -15.24 -4.78 -10.19
CA LEU A 194 -14.70 -4.18 -8.97
C LEU A 194 -15.08 -2.70 -8.89
N LYS A 195 -14.94 -1.96 -10.00
CA LYS A 195 -15.29 -0.54 -10.10
C LYS A 195 -16.79 -0.29 -9.87
N LYS A 196 -17.64 -1.12 -10.46
CA LYS A 196 -19.11 -0.97 -10.35
C LYS A 196 -19.60 -1.31 -8.95
N SER A 197 -19.01 -2.32 -8.33
CA SER A 197 -19.51 -2.88 -7.07
C SER A 197 -19.01 -2.12 -5.84
N ASN A 198 -17.92 -1.34 -5.98
CA ASN A 198 -17.22 -0.76 -4.83
C ASN A 198 -16.86 0.70 -5.06
N PRO A 199 -17.62 1.64 -4.47
CA PRO A 199 -17.38 3.08 -4.66
C PRO A 199 -16.04 3.56 -4.06
N LEU A 200 -15.45 2.80 -3.12
CA LEU A 200 -14.16 3.10 -2.48
C LEU A 200 -12.96 2.56 -3.27
N VAL A 201 -13.16 1.96 -4.44
CA VAL A 201 -12.07 1.53 -5.33
C VAL A 201 -11.92 2.52 -6.47
N GLU A 202 -10.79 3.22 -6.50
CA GLU A 202 -10.42 4.12 -7.57
C GLU A 202 -9.38 3.46 -8.47
N ILE A 203 -9.60 3.48 -9.78
CA ILE A 203 -8.67 2.88 -10.75
C ILE A 203 -8.02 4.00 -11.56
N ILE A 204 -6.70 4.10 -11.43
CA ILE A 204 -5.86 5.08 -12.11
C ILE A 204 -5.06 4.36 -13.18
N THR A 205 -5.24 4.77 -14.43
CA THR A 205 -4.47 4.24 -15.57
C THR A 205 -3.44 5.27 -15.99
N ILE A 206 -2.15 4.91 -15.90
CA ILE A 206 -1.04 5.78 -16.25
C ILE A 206 -0.43 5.30 -17.57
N PRO A 207 -0.52 6.10 -18.64
CA PRO A 207 0.04 5.76 -19.94
C PRO A 207 1.56 5.52 -19.91
N LYS A 208 2.03 4.56 -20.72
CA LYS A 208 3.44 4.15 -20.77
C LYS A 208 4.39 5.29 -21.15
N ASN A 209 3.94 6.18 -22.02
CA ASN A 209 4.71 7.35 -22.45
C ASN A 209 4.97 8.33 -21.30
N ILE A 210 4.13 8.37 -20.27
CA ILE A 210 4.34 9.20 -19.08
C ILE A 210 5.40 8.56 -18.18
N ILE A 211 5.31 7.25 -17.95
CA ILE A 211 6.25 6.47 -17.12
C ILE A 211 7.67 6.52 -17.70
N LEU A 212 7.80 6.49 -19.03
CA LEU A 212 9.10 6.48 -19.72
C LEU A 212 9.63 7.88 -20.06
N LYS A 213 9.00 8.97 -19.60
CA LYS A 213 9.52 10.32 -19.85
C LYS A 213 10.94 10.44 -19.29
N LYS A 214 11.83 11.06 -20.08
CA LYS A 214 13.24 11.27 -19.71
C LYS A 214 13.42 12.01 -18.38
N GLU A 215 12.45 12.84 -18.00
CA GLU A 215 12.52 13.64 -16.77
C GLU A 215 12.36 12.82 -15.48
N LYS A 216 12.09 11.50 -15.50
CA LYS A 216 12.01 10.61 -14.31
C LYS A 216 11.31 11.27 -13.11
N LYS A 217 10.12 11.81 -13.32
CA LYS A 217 9.30 12.42 -12.28
C LYS A 217 8.10 11.53 -12.00
N PHE A 218 7.74 11.40 -10.72
CA PHE A 218 6.50 10.75 -10.32
C PHE A 218 5.31 11.48 -10.94
N PRO A 219 4.36 10.77 -11.59
CA PRO A 219 3.20 11.36 -12.24
C PRO A 219 2.13 11.75 -11.21
N SER A 220 2.48 12.69 -10.33
CA SER A 220 1.64 13.15 -9.21
C SER A 220 0.31 13.77 -9.66
N GLU A 221 0.20 14.24 -10.90
CA GLU A 221 -1.00 14.83 -11.48
C GLU A 221 -2.20 13.87 -11.56
N PHE A 222 -1.96 12.56 -11.48
CA PHE A 222 -3.00 11.53 -11.46
C PHE A 222 -3.59 11.28 -10.07
N PHE A 223 -3.06 11.94 -9.04
CA PHE A 223 -3.41 11.71 -7.65
C PHE A 223 -4.01 12.97 -7.01
N ASP A 224 -4.97 12.76 -6.12
CA ASP A 224 -5.56 13.82 -5.32
C ASP A 224 -4.57 14.40 -4.30
N THR A 225 -4.97 15.51 -3.69
CA THR A 225 -4.14 16.21 -2.72
C THR A 225 -3.85 15.34 -1.50
N ASP A 226 -4.81 14.57 -1.00
CA ASP A 226 -4.63 13.73 0.19
C ASP A 226 -3.58 12.62 -0.04
N PHE A 227 -3.50 12.06 -1.25
CA PHE A 227 -2.43 11.14 -1.58
C PHE A 227 -1.07 11.84 -1.68
N LYS A 228 -1.02 13.00 -2.37
CA LYS A 228 0.22 13.76 -2.61
C LYS A 228 0.81 14.32 -1.32
N GLU A 229 -0.04 14.78 -0.42
CA GLU A 229 0.26 15.33 0.89
C GLU A 229 0.02 14.26 1.94
N PHE A 230 0.75 13.15 1.84
CA PHE A 230 0.57 11.97 2.68
C PHE A 230 0.73 12.25 4.20
N TRP A 231 1.32 13.38 4.56
CA TRP A 231 1.49 13.87 5.93
C TRP A 231 0.30 14.69 6.44
N ASN A 232 -0.63 15.09 5.57
CA ASN A 232 -1.78 15.89 5.95
C ASN A 232 -2.63 15.14 6.99
N GLY A 233 -3.08 15.86 8.01
CA GLY A 233 -3.80 15.29 9.16
C GLY A 233 -2.91 14.67 10.25
N LEU A 234 -1.61 14.45 10.01
CA LEU A 234 -0.68 13.96 11.02
C LEU A 234 -0.07 15.12 11.82
N LYS A 235 0.02 14.96 13.15
CA LYS A 235 0.65 15.95 14.04
C LYS A 235 2.15 15.75 14.18
N ILE A 236 2.62 14.51 14.06
CA ILE A 236 4.02 14.09 14.19
C ILE A 236 4.32 12.98 13.17
N PRO A 237 5.58 12.80 12.74
CA PRO A 237 5.94 11.72 11.83
C PRO A 237 5.67 10.35 12.47
N LEU A 238 5.32 9.38 11.63
CA LEU A 238 5.11 8.01 12.10
C LEU A 238 6.41 7.28 12.44
N GLY A 239 7.55 7.75 11.92
CA GLY A 239 8.89 7.26 12.21
C GLY A 239 9.16 5.81 11.77
N PRO A 240 10.42 5.34 11.83
CA PRO A 240 10.78 3.96 11.48
C PRO A 240 10.34 2.93 12.53
N ASN A 241 10.30 3.34 13.80
CA ASN A 241 9.91 2.52 14.93
C ASN A 241 8.81 3.25 15.69
N GLN A 242 7.63 2.65 15.87
CA GLN A 242 6.67 3.18 16.84
C GLN A 242 7.13 2.76 18.24
N PRO A 243 7.56 3.68 19.12
CA PRO A 243 7.80 3.32 20.51
C PRO A 243 6.46 2.82 21.10
N PRO A 244 6.44 1.70 21.84
CA PRO A 244 5.21 1.15 22.44
C PRO A 244 4.46 2.14 23.33
N VAL A 245 5.14 3.18 23.83
CA VAL A 245 4.57 4.23 24.68
C VAL A 245 3.79 5.27 23.87
N LEU A 246 4.13 5.48 22.59
CA LEU A 246 3.42 6.43 21.73
C LEU A 246 2.26 5.80 20.96
N SER A 247 2.23 4.47 20.78
CA SER A 247 1.12 3.79 20.08
C SER A 247 -0.25 4.03 20.74
N GLN A 248 -0.28 4.16 22.07
CA GLN A 248 -1.49 4.55 22.82
C GLN A 248 -1.95 5.98 22.49
N TYR A 249 -1.02 6.93 22.29
CA TYR A 249 -1.35 8.30 21.90
C TYR A 249 -1.79 8.45 20.43
N PHE A 250 -1.36 7.54 19.55
CA PHE A 250 -1.72 7.54 18.13
C PHE A 250 -3.05 6.84 17.84
N SER A 251 -3.52 5.96 18.73
CA SER A 251 -4.82 5.30 18.61
C SER A 251 -5.97 6.30 18.73
N ASP A 252 -5.76 7.39 19.47
CA ASP A 252 -6.73 8.47 19.70
C ASP A 252 -6.70 9.56 18.61
N GLN A 253 -5.77 9.50 17.65
CA GLN A 253 -5.64 10.52 16.59
C GLN A 253 -6.32 10.16 15.27
N SER A 254 -6.88 8.95 15.13
CA SER A 254 -7.62 8.49 13.95
C SER A 254 -9.09 8.91 13.90
N ILE A 255 -9.53 9.77 14.83
CA ILE A 255 -10.89 10.35 14.81
C ILE A 255 -10.79 11.85 14.51
N LYS A 256 -10.97 12.19 13.24
CA LYS A 256 -11.76 13.33 12.78
C LYS A 256 -12.05 13.22 11.28
#